data_AF-Q8GLJ9-F1
#
_entry.id   AF-Q8GLJ9-F1
#
_cell.length_a   1.000
_cell.length_b   1.000
_cell.length_c   1.000
_cell.angle_alpha   90.00
_cell.angle_beta   90.00
_cell.angle_gamma   90.00
#
_symmetry.space_group_name_H-M   'P 1'
#
loop_
_entity.id
_entity.type
_entity.pdbx_description
1 polymer ?
#
loop_
_entity_poly.entity_id
_entity_poly.type
_entity_poly.pdbx_seq_one_letter_code
_entity_poly.pdbx_strand_id
1 'polypeptide(L)'
;MPADPRNAGKDKGTLEMELKNLLTSARIRKMEYEAIVDELEEDELKYDLFEYKEYYETNVKPYIDKAYKNGNEKLVAMAEEIKGIFEEIIDMITARIEELSKK
;
A
#
# COMPACT_ATOMS: atom_id res chain seq x y z
N MET A 1 5.81 14.44 32.43
CA MET A 1 4.39 14.84 32.29
C MET A 1 3.58 13.57 32.06
N PRO A 2 2.49 13.31 32.79
CA PRO A 2 1.65 12.15 32.52
C PRO A 2 0.85 12.38 31.23
N ALA A 3 0.67 11.33 30.42
CA ALA A 3 -0.12 11.38 29.19
C ALA A 3 -1.60 11.66 29.49
N ASP A 4 -2.21 12.62 28.78
CA ASP A 4 -3.63 12.98 28.91
C ASP A 4 -4.52 11.93 28.21
N PRO A 5 -5.40 11.21 28.94
CA PRO A 5 -6.26 10.17 28.36
C PRO A 5 -7.29 10.70 27.35
N ARG A 6 -7.51 12.02 27.27
CA ARG A 6 -8.42 12.64 26.28
C ARG A 6 -7.87 12.63 24.85
N ASN A 7 -6.58 12.37 24.65
CA ASN A 7 -5.96 12.30 23.32
C ASN A 7 -6.00 10.89 22.70
N ALA A 8 -6.14 9.84 23.51
CA ALA A 8 -6.13 8.46 23.04
C ALA A 8 -7.32 8.10 22.11
N GLY A 9 -8.40 8.87 22.15
CA GLY A 9 -9.56 8.72 21.24
C GLY A 9 -9.43 9.51 19.93
N LYS A 10 -8.68 10.62 19.91
CA LYS A 10 -8.46 11.43 18.71
C LYS A 10 -7.53 10.73 17.72
N ASP A 11 -6.44 10.14 18.21
CA ASP A 11 -5.47 9.44 17.36
C ASP A 11 -6.08 8.24 16.62
N LYS A 12 -7.03 7.55 17.25
CA LYS A 12 -7.73 6.41 16.64
C LYS A 12 -8.65 6.83 15.49
N GLY A 13 -9.39 7.93 15.65
CA GLY A 13 -10.25 8.47 14.60
C GLY A 13 -9.46 8.98 13.39
N THR A 14 -8.30 9.58 13.64
CA THR A 14 -7.38 10.04 12.59
C THR A 14 -6.77 8.87 11.82
N LEU A 15 -6.24 7.85 12.52
CA LEU A 15 -5.62 6.69 11.87
C LEU A 15 -6.61 5.86 11.05
N GLU A 16 -7.84 5.66 11.53
CA GLU A 16 -8.87 4.96 10.76
C GLU A 16 -9.18 5.69 9.44
N MET A 17 -9.28 7.02 9.48
CA MET A 17 -9.54 7.83 8.30
C MET A 17 -8.36 7.79 7.32
N GLU A 18 -7.13 7.88 7.82
CA GLU A 18 -5.90 7.75 7.02
C GLU A 18 -5.83 6.40 6.31
N LEU A 19 -6.07 5.30 7.03
CA LEU A 19 -6.09 3.94 6.45
C LEU A 19 -7.20 3.77 5.43
N LYS A 20 -8.40 4.30 5.68
CA LYS A 20 -9.51 4.26 4.70
C LYS A 20 -9.17 4.99 3.40
N ASN A 21 -8.56 6.17 3.50
CA ASN A 21 -8.15 6.94 2.34
C ASN A 21 -7.05 6.19 1.57
N LEU A 22 -6.05 5.67 2.29
CA LEU A 22 -4.97 4.90 1.69
C LEU A 22 -5.48 3.63 1.00
N LEU A 23 -6.40 2.90 1.63
CA LEU A 23 -7.04 1.72 1.03
C LEU A 23 -7.81 2.07 -0.24
N THR A 24 -8.55 3.19 -0.23
CA THR A 24 -9.27 3.67 -1.42
C THR A 24 -8.30 3.97 -2.55
N SER A 25 -7.21 4.71 -2.26
CA SER A 25 -6.18 5.02 -3.25
C SER A 25 -5.46 3.77 -3.75
N ALA A 26 -5.14 2.81 -2.88
CA ALA A 26 -4.50 1.55 -3.27
C ALA A 26 -5.36 0.74 -4.23
N ARG A 27 -6.66 0.61 -3.94
CA ARG A 27 -7.61 -0.10 -4.83
C ARG A 27 -7.74 0.57 -6.19
N ILE A 28 -7.85 1.91 -6.23
CA ILE A 28 -7.86 2.66 -7.48
C ILE A 28 -6.58 2.37 -8.26
N ARG A 29 -5.43 2.43 -7.58
CA ARG A 29 -4.15 2.22 -8.26
C ARG A 29 -4.01 0.82 -8.83
N LYS A 30 -4.47 -0.20 -8.11
CA LYS A 30 -4.49 -1.58 -8.60
C LYS A 30 -5.33 -1.68 -9.88
N MET A 31 -6.53 -1.11 -9.88
CA MET A 31 -7.40 -1.10 -11.07
C MET A 31 -6.76 -0.38 -12.26
N GLU A 32 -6.11 0.76 -12.02
CA GLU A 32 -5.35 1.48 -13.06
C GLU A 32 -4.23 0.59 -13.62
N TYR A 33 -3.49 -0.10 -12.76
CA TYR A 33 -2.37 -0.94 -13.18
C TYR A 33 -2.82 -2.19 -13.95
N GLU A 34 -3.88 -2.86 -13.49
CA GLU A 34 -4.51 -3.98 -14.20
C GLU A 34 -4.93 -3.59 -15.63
N ALA A 35 -5.27 -2.32 -15.86
CA ALA A 35 -5.71 -1.85 -17.17
C ALA A 35 -4.54 -1.54 -18.14
N ILE A 36 -3.35 -1.22 -17.63
CA ILE A 36 -2.23 -0.72 -18.47
C ILE A 36 -1.00 -1.62 -18.50
N VAL A 37 -0.84 -2.55 -17.54
CA VAL A 37 0.41 -3.32 -17.35
C VAL A 37 0.88 -4.07 -18.60
N ASP A 38 -0.07 -4.56 -19.42
CA ASP A 38 0.25 -5.29 -20.65
C ASP A 38 0.75 -4.38 -21.78
N GLU A 39 0.50 -3.07 -21.70
CA GLU A 39 0.89 -2.09 -22.71
C GLU A 39 2.27 -1.46 -22.43
N LEU A 40 2.78 -1.60 -21.20
CA LEU A 40 4.04 -1.00 -20.77
C LEU A 40 5.28 -1.76 -21.29
N GLU A 41 6.32 -1.00 -21.61
CA GLU A 41 7.63 -1.51 -21.98
C GLU A 41 8.46 -1.97 -20.76
N GLU A 42 9.50 -2.78 -20.99
CA GLU A 42 10.26 -3.41 -19.92
C GLU A 42 10.99 -2.39 -19.01
N ASP A 43 11.49 -1.29 -19.57
CA ASP A 43 12.16 -0.23 -18.83
C ASP A 43 11.17 0.62 -18.02
N GLU A 44 9.99 0.91 -18.56
CA GLU A 44 8.87 1.54 -17.84
C GLU A 44 8.45 0.69 -16.64
N LEU A 45 8.25 -0.61 -16.84
CA LEU A 45 7.88 -1.54 -15.77
C LEU A 45 8.96 -1.65 -14.68
N LYS A 46 10.24 -1.65 -15.05
CA LYS A 46 11.35 -1.67 -14.09
C LYS A 46 11.39 -0.39 -13.25
N TYR A 47 11.13 0.75 -13.88
CA TYR A 47 11.04 2.03 -13.19
C TYR A 47 9.84 2.05 -12.24
N ASP A 48 8.66 1.65 -12.71
CA ASP A 48 7.46 1.53 -11.89
C ASP A 48 7.69 0.59 -10.69
N LEU A 49 8.30 -0.57 -10.91
CA LEU A 49 8.62 -1.52 -9.84
C LEU A 49 9.47 -0.89 -8.75
N PHE A 50 10.47 -0.09 -9.14
CA PHE A 50 11.32 0.64 -8.22
C PHE A 50 10.50 1.68 -7.44
N GLU A 51 9.71 2.50 -8.12
CA GLU A 51 8.89 3.53 -7.48
C GLU A 51 7.85 2.94 -6.53
N TYR A 52 7.18 1.85 -6.89
CA TYR A 52 6.20 1.21 -6.01
C TYR A 52 6.83 0.64 -4.75
N LYS A 53 8.01 0.02 -4.87
CA LYS A 53 8.75 -0.49 -3.70
C LYS A 53 9.17 0.65 -2.79
N GLU A 54 9.71 1.72 -3.35
CA GLU A 54 10.09 2.90 -2.57
C GLU A 54 8.87 3.56 -1.91
N TYR A 55 7.80 3.76 -2.67
CA TYR A 55 6.55 4.33 -2.16
C TYR A 55 5.95 3.47 -1.04
N TYR A 56 5.94 2.15 -1.20
CA TYR A 56 5.45 1.24 -0.19
C TYR A 56 6.24 1.40 1.12
N GLU A 57 7.57 1.33 1.07
CA GLU A 57 8.42 1.44 2.26
C GLU A 57 8.32 2.80 2.95
N THR A 58 8.28 3.87 2.18
CA THR A 58 8.35 5.24 2.70
C THR A 58 7.00 5.82 3.10
N ASN A 59 5.92 5.49 2.37
CA ASN A 59 4.62 6.11 2.52
C ASN A 59 3.55 5.15 3.04
N VAL A 60 3.59 3.86 2.72
CA VAL A 60 2.51 2.91 3.06
C VAL A 60 2.82 2.18 4.38
N LYS A 61 4.00 1.58 4.45
CA LYS A 61 4.47 0.77 5.58
C LYS A 61 4.38 1.49 6.93
N PRO A 62 4.64 2.82 7.05
CA PRO A 62 4.45 3.51 8.33
C PRO A 62 3.01 3.46 8.87
N TYR A 63 1.99 3.49 8.01
CA TYR A 63 0.58 3.39 8.44
C TYR A 63 0.23 1.96 8.86
N ILE A 64 0.74 0.97 8.11
CA ILE A 64 0.62 -0.44 8.45
C ILE A 64 1.25 -0.71 9.83
N ASP A 65 2.49 -0.27 10.04
CA ASP A 65 3.19 -0.44 11.31
C ASP A 65 2.47 0.26 12.48
N LYS A 66 1.87 1.44 12.24
CA LYS A 66 1.03 2.13 13.23
C LYS A 66 -0.23 1.33 13.56
N ALA A 67 -0.88 0.74 12.56
CA ALA A 67 -2.08 -0.09 12.76
C ALA A 67 -1.78 -1.32 13.61
N TYR A 68 -0.71 -2.05 13.31
CA TYR A 68 -0.26 -3.18 14.13
C TYR A 68 0.07 -2.78 15.55
N LYS A 69 0.81 -1.68 15.75
CA LYS A 69 1.15 -1.17 17.09
C LYS A 69 -0.09 -0.74 17.88
N ASN A 70 -1.14 -0.27 17.21
CA ASN A 70 -2.39 0.09 17.87
C ASN A 70 -3.14 -1.13 18.42
N GLY A 71 -2.98 -2.30 17.79
CA GLY A 71 -3.59 -3.56 18.20
C GLY A 71 -5.11 -3.63 17.99
N ASN A 72 -5.70 -2.66 17.28
CA ASN A 72 -7.12 -2.68 16.94
C ASN A 72 -7.35 -3.55 15.69
N GLU A 73 -8.12 -4.63 15.85
CA GLU A 73 -8.37 -5.62 14.79
C GLU A 73 -8.89 -5.02 13.48
N LYS A 74 -9.77 -4.01 13.55
CA LYS A 74 -10.31 -3.35 12.36
C LYS A 74 -9.23 -2.56 11.62
N LEU A 75 -8.36 -1.85 12.34
CA LEU A 75 -7.25 -1.12 11.72
C LEU A 75 -6.21 -2.06 11.15
N VAL A 76 -5.93 -3.17 11.85
CA VAL A 76 -5.04 -4.23 11.38
C VAL A 76 -5.57 -4.88 10.11
N ALA A 77 -6.86 -5.20 10.05
CA ALA A 77 -7.49 -5.75 8.85
C ALA A 77 -7.38 -4.80 7.65
N MET A 78 -7.59 -3.49 7.84
CA MET A 78 -7.38 -2.50 6.78
C MET A 78 -5.92 -2.44 6.33
N ALA A 79 -4.98 -2.49 7.27
CA ALA A 79 -3.55 -2.47 6.97
C ALA A 79 -3.11 -3.71 6.19
N GLU A 80 -3.59 -4.91 6.55
CA GLU A 80 -3.33 -6.14 5.81
C GLU A 80 -3.93 -6.08 4.39
N GLU A 81 -5.12 -5.51 4.23
CA GLU A 81 -5.71 -5.35 2.90
C GLU A 81 -4.89 -4.38 2.02
N ILE A 82 -4.48 -3.24 2.58
CA ILE A 82 -3.59 -2.29 1.88
C ILE A 82 -2.30 -3.00 1.46
N LYS A 83 -1.68 -3.74 2.38
CA LYS A 83 -0.45 -4.50 2.11
C LYS A 83 -0.63 -5.47 0.94
N GLY A 84 -1.68 -6.29 0.99
CA GLY A 84 -1.97 -7.27 -0.06
C GLY A 84 -2.14 -6.61 -1.44
N ILE A 85 -2.81 -5.45 -1.51
CA ILE A 85 -2.97 -4.72 -2.77
C ILE A 85 -1.62 -4.27 -3.36
N PHE A 86 -0.71 -3.75 -2.53
CA PHE A 86 0.63 -3.34 -3.02
C PHE A 86 1.48 -4.55 -3.43
N GLU A 87 1.39 -5.66 -2.70
CA GLU A 87 2.02 -6.92 -3.09
C GLU A 87 1.52 -7.40 -4.45
N GLU A 88 0.19 -7.38 -4.68
CA GLU A 88 -0.41 -7.75 -5.96
C GLU A 88 0.04 -6.82 -7.12
N ILE A 89 0.16 -5.51 -6.89
CA ILE A 89 0.69 -4.58 -7.90
C ILE A 89 2.14 -4.93 -8.26
N ILE A 90 2.98 -5.14 -7.25
CA ILE A 90 4.39 -5.50 -7.43
C ILE A 90 4.52 -6.83 -8.17
N ASP A 91 3.68 -7.80 -7.87
CA ASP A 91 3.66 -9.10 -8.51
C ASP A 91 3.22 -9.01 -9.98
N MET A 92 2.20 -8.22 -10.29
CA MET A 92 1.79 -7.96 -11.69
C MET A 92 2.93 -7.36 -12.52
N ILE A 93 3.61 -6.35 -11.98
CA ILE A 93 4.77 -5.73 -12.64
C ILE A 93 5.88 -6.75 -12.85
N THR A 94 6.22 -7.48 -11.80
CA THR A 94 7.34 -8.45 -11.82
C THR A 94 7.06 -9.57 -12.82
N ALA A 95 5.86 -10.13 -12.81
CA ALA A 95 5.43 -11.16 -13.75
C ALA A 95 5.53 -10.65 -15.19
N ARG A 96 5.08 -9.43 -15.46
CA ARG A 96 5.15 -8.83 -16.78
C ARG A 96 6.59 -8.65 -17.28
N ILE A 97 7.49 -8.17 -16.42
CA ILE A 97 8.93 -8.06 -16.75
C ILE A 97 9.49 -9.44 -17.11
N GLU A 98 9.21 -10.47 -16.32
CA GLU A 98 9.69 -11.83 -16.58
C GLU A 98 9.16 -12.40 -17.90
N GLU A 99 7.92 -12.09 -18.28
CA GLU A 99 7.35 -12.48 -19.58
C GLU A 99 8.07 -11.80 -20.75
N LEU A 100 8.40 -10.52 -20.62
CA LEU A 100 9.13 -9.76 -21.64
C LEU A 100 10.57 -10.24 -21.78
N SER A 101 11.27 -10.54 -20.67
CA SER A 101 12.67 -11.01 -20.71
C SER A 101 12.84 -12.44 -21.28
N LYS A 102 11.75 -13.22 -21.40
CA LYS A 102 11.76 -14.58 -21.98
C LYS A 102 11.53 -14.60 -23.49
N LYS A 103 11.18 -13.46 -24.10
CA LYS A 103 10.99 -13.31 -25.55
C LYS A 103 12.30 -12.97 -26.24
#